data_AF-A0ABC9R3I9-F1
#
_entry.id   AF-A0ABC9R3I9-F1
#
_cell.length_a   1.000
_cell.length_b   1.000
_cell.length_c   1.000
_cell.angle_alpha   90.00
_cell.angle_beta   90.00
_cell.angle_gamma   90.00
#
_symmetry.space_group_name_H-M   'P 1'
#
loop_
_entity.id
_entity.type
_entity.pdbx_description
1 polymer ?
#
loop_
_entity_poly.entity_id
_entity_poly.type
_entity_poly.pdbx_seq_one_letter_code
_entity_poly.pdbx_strand_id
1 'polypeptide(L)'
;MGNIPKISSQQSNPKIPSQQVNANTKQGNNKKTRRRIITTLAFILPIIFVLQYSLNNQQEMIKEKQITVNTEQQKLSSLKKDGHSLKNDVKALTGSEEEILKFARKLYGFSKPNETIFQITE
;
A
#
# COMPACT_ATOMS: atom_id res chain seq x y z
N MET A 1 5.93 16.47 107.86
CA MET A 1 5.67 17.39 106.73
C MET A 1 6.77 17.11 105.72
N GLY A 2 6.61 16.24 104.73
CA GLY A 2 5.52 16.21 103.74
C GLY A 2 6.05 16.95 102.51
N ASN A 3 6.47 16.20 101.48
CA ASN A 3 6.36 16.56 100.07
C ASN A 3 6.85 15.39 99.19
N ILE A 4 5.88 14.66 98.64
CA ILE A 4 6.04 13.79 97.48
C ILE A 4 5.57 14.61 96.27
N PRO A 5 6.24 14.53 95.12
CA PRO A 5 5.52 14.66 93.86
C PRO A 5 5.67 13.40 93.00
N LYS A 6 4.51 12.76 92.81
CA LYS A 6 3.92 12.33 91.54
C LYS A 6 4.85 11.70 90.49
N ILE A 7 4.66 10.39 90.36
CA ILE A 7 5.01 9.55 89.21
C ILE A 7 4.26 10.08 87.97
N SER A 8 4.95 10.25 86.83
CA SER A 8 4.31 10.27 85.52
C SER A 8 5.03 9.31 84.59
N SER A 9 4.24 8.37 84.11
CA SER A 9 4.52 7.20 83.30
C SER A 9 4.77 7.52 81.81
N GLN A 10 5.44 6.57 81.13
CA GLN A 10 5.46 6.35 79.67
C GLN A 10 6.21 7.46 78.89
N GLN A 11 7.02 7.19 77.85
CA GLN A 11 6.84 6.23 76.79
C GLN A 11 8.14 6.10 75.97
N SER A 12 8.46 4.87 75.57
CA SER A 12 9.38 4.50 74.51
C SER A 12 9.07 5.19 73.17
N ASN A 13 10.07 5.80 72.50
CA ASN A 13 10.52 5.42 71.15
C ASN A 13 11.63 6.35 70.60
N PRO A 14 12.56 5.82 69.78
CA PRO A 14 13.61 6.60 69.15
C PRO A 14 13.02 7.46 68.01
N LYS A 15 13.46 8.72 67.96
CA LYS A 15 13.11 9.68 66.92
C LYS A 15 13.66 9.20 65.57
N ILE A 16 12.79 8.65 64.73
CA ILE A 16 13.03 8.42 63.31
C ILE A 16 13.29 9.80 62.67
N PRO A 17 14.37 10.02 61.89
CA PRO A 17 14.56 11.27 61.17
C PRO A 17 13.43 11.41 60.15
N SER A 18 12.58 12.41 60.34
CA SER A 18 11.58 12.83 59.36
C SER A 18 12.29 13.15 58.05
N GLN A 19 12.08 12.29 57.05
CA GLN A 19 12.52 12.48 55.69
C GLN A 19 11.82 13.73 55.15
N GLN A 20 12.52 14.86 55.20
CA GLN A 20 12.05 16.13 54.67
C GLN A 20 11.99 15.97 53.14
N VAL A 21 10.80 15.69 52.62
CA VAL A 21 10.54 15.60 51.18
C VAL A 21 10.69 17.01 50.61
N ASN A 22 11.89 17.30 50.10
CA ASN A 22 12.17 18.49 49.31
C ASN A 22 11.31 18.47 48.03
N ALA A 23 10.26 19.30 47.99
CA ALA A 23 9.40 19.48 46.83
C ALA A 23 10.15 20.02 45.58
N ASN A 24 11.35 20.58 45.77
CA ASN A 24 12.17 21.17 44.71
C ASN A 24 12.89 20.14 43.81
N THR A 25 12.96 18.87 44.21
CA THR A 25 13.69 17.84 43.44
C THR A 25 12.89 17.31 42.24
N LYS A 26 11.54 17.44 42.25
CA LYS A 26 10.66 16.95 41.18
C LYS A 26 10.50 17.92 39.98
N GLN A 27 11.06 19.14 40.06
CA GLN A 27 10.99 20.13 38.97
C GLN A 27 12.28 20.17 38.12
N GLY A 28 13.35 19.49 38.55
CA GLY A 28 14.60 19.36 37.79
C GLY A 28 14.69 18.08 36.95
N ASN A 29 13.95 17.02 37.32
CA ASN A 29 14.02 15.71 36.67
C ASN A 29 13.15 15.63 35.40
N ASN A 30 11.98 16.26 35.38
CA ASN A 30 11.11 16.39 34.21
C ASN A 30 11.76 17.17 33.05
N LYS A 31 12.58 18.19 33.32
CA LYS A 31 13.39 18.89 32.29
C LYS A 31 14.43 17.98 31.63
N LYS A 32 15.10 17.13 32.42
CA LYS A 32 16.09 16.16 31.92
C LYS A 32 15.42 15.04 31.12
N THR A 33 14.29 14.53 31.59
CA THR A 33 13.49 13.52 30.88
C THR A 33 12.93 14.07 29.57
N ARG A 34 12.40 15.30 29.56
CA ARG A 34 11.91 15.95 28.34
C ARG A 34 13.02 16.15 27.31
N ARG A 35 14.23 16.55 27.74
CA ARG A 35 15.40 16.61 26.84
C ARG A 35 15.72 15.26 26.22
N ARG A 36 15.72 14.18 27.01
CA ARG A 36 15.95 12.81 26.49
C ARG A 36 14.91 12.40 25.46
N ILE A 37 13.62 12.66 25.72
CA ILE A 37 12.54 12.35 24.77
C ILE A 37 12.71 13.16 23.48
N ILE A 38 12.98 14.46 23.56
CA ILE A 38 13.20 15.31 22.36
C ILE A 38 14.41 14.81 21.57
N THR A 39 15.51 14.46 22.24
CA THR A 39 16.70 13.91 21.59
C THR A 39 16.37 12.59 20.90
N THR A 40 15.70 11.66 21.57
CA THR A 40 15.28 10.39 20.95
C THR A 40 14.35 10.60 19.76
N LEU A 41 13.39 11.53 19.86
CA LEU A 41 12.49 11.87 18.76
C LEU A 41 13.23 12.47 17.56
N ALA A 42 14.22 13.33 17.83
CA ALA A 42 15.06 13.95 16.79
C ALA A 42 15.89 12.92 16.01
N PHE A 43 16.23 11.78 16.62
CA PHE A 43 16.91 10.68 15.92
C PHE A 43 15.95 9.75 15.18
N ILE A 44 14.73 9.53 15.69
CA ILE A 44 13.76 8.61 15.09
C ILE A 44 13.02 9.22 13.90
N LEU A 45 12.62 10.50 13.98
CA LEU A 45 11.83 11.16 12.94
C LEU A 45 12.51 11.19 11.56
N PRO A 46 13.81 11.48 11.42
CA PRO A 46 14.49 11.45 10.13
C PRO A 46 14.50 10.06 9.50
N ILE A 47 14.66 9.01 10.32
CA ILE A 47 14.68 7.62 9.86
C ILE A 47 13.33 7.25 9.26
N ILE A 48 12.23 7.58 9.95
CA ILE A 48 10.87 7.34 9.46
C ILE A 48 10.63 8.15 8.16
N PHE A 49 11.07 9.41 8.12
CA PHE A 49 10.89 10.25 6.94
C PHE A 49 11.62 9.70 5.71
N VAL A 50 12.87 9.24 5.86
CA VAL A 50 13.65 8.62 4.78
C VAL A 50 13.00 7.31 4.32
N LEU A 51 12.51 6.49 5.26
CA LEU A 51 11.80 5.24 4.90
C LEU A 51 10.53 5.54 4.09
N GLN A 52 9.71 6.49 4.54
CA GLN A 52 8.47 6.86 3.86
C GLN A 52 8.75 7.48 2.49
N TYR A 53 9.76 8.34 2.39
CA TYR A 53 10.18 8.91 1.11
C TYR A 53 10.63 7.83 0.12
N SER A 54 11.47 6.89 0.56
CA SER A 54 11.94 5.78 -0.27
C SER A 54 10.81 4.85 -0.69
N LEU A 55 9.92 4.47 0.22
CA LEU A 55 8.77 3.62 -0.06
C LEU A 55 7.80 4.30 -1.03
N ASN A 56 7.52 5.59 -0.85
CA ASN A 56 6.64 6.34 -1.74
C ASN A 56 7.22 6.41 -3.16
N ASN A 57 8.51 6.72 -3.30
CA ASN A 57 9.18 6.77 -4.60
C ASN A 57 9.20 5.38 -5.29
N GLN A 58 9.37 4.31 -4.51
CA GLN A 58 9.29 2.94 -5.02
C GLN A 58 7.86 2.58 -5.47
N GLN A 59 6.82 3.04 -4.75
CA GLN A 59 5.44 2.79 -5.15
C GLN A 59 5.07 3.48 -6.47
N GLU A 60 5.55 4.69 -6.73
CA GLU A 60 5.30 5.36 -8.01
C GLU A 60 5.92 4.60 -9.18
N MET A 61 7.19 4.19 -9.05
CA MET A 61 7.86 3.37 -10.07
C MET A 61 7.17 2.01 -10.27
N ILE A 62 6.70 1.37 -9.19
CA ILE A 62 5.96 0.09 -9.28
C ILE A 62 4.62 0.31 -9.99
N LYS A 63 3.89 1.38 -9.68
CA LYS A 63 2.62 1.71 -10.34
C LYS A 63 2.82 1.98 -11.83
N GLU A 64 3.84 2.76 -12.19
CA GLU A 64 4.17 3.04 -13.58
C GLU A 64 4.49 1.75 -14.35
N LYS A 65 5.38 0.92 -13.81
CA LYS A 65 5.72 -0.38 -14.40
C LYS A 65 4.50 -1.29 -14.54
N GLN A 66 3.60 -1.29 -13.55
CA GLN A 66 2.36 -2.09 -13.61
C GLN A 66 1.43 -1.59 -14.73
N ILE A 67 1.31 -0.28 -14.92
CA ILE A 67 0.54 0.30 -16.03
C ILE A 67 1.15 -0.14 -17.36
N THR A 68 2.47 -0.01 -17.53
CA THR A 68 3.16 -0.44 -18.76
C THR A 68 2.90 -1.92 -19.04
N VAL A 69 3.12 -2.80 -18.06
CA VAL A 69 2.89 -4.25 -18.21
C VAL A 69 1.44 -4.53 -18.60
N ASN A 70 0.47 -3.91 -17.95
CA ASN A 70 -0.94 -4.10 -18.27
C ASN A 70 -1.27 -3.64 -19.71
N THR A 71 -0.72 -2.50 -20.14
CA THR A 71 -0.93 -2.00 -21.50
C THR A 71 -0.28 -2.89 -22.55
N GLU A 72 0.93 -3.39 -22.30
CA GLU A 72 1.62 -4.32 -23.19
C GLU A 72 0.90 -5.67 -23.23
N GLN A 73 0.41 -6.17 -22.10
CA GLN A 73 -0.39 -7.39 -22.03
C GLN A 73 -1.70 -7.25 -22.80
N GLN A 74 -2.36 -6.09 -22.70
CA GLN A 74 -3.57 -5.81 -23.49
C GLN A 74 -3.25 -5.80 -24.99
N LYS A 75 -2.18 -5.12 -25.42
CA LYS A 75 -1.72 -5.13 -26.82
C LYS A 75 -1.35 -6.53 -27.30
N LEU A 76 -0.69 -7.33 -26.46
CA LEU A 76 -0.34 -8.71 -26.78
C LEU A 76 -1.60 -9.56 -26.94
N SER A 77 -2.60 -9.35 -26.08
CA SER A 77 -3.88 -10.07 -26.16
C SER A 77 -4.66 -9.72 -27.43
N SER A 78 -4.69 -8.45 -27.83
CA SER A 78 -5.33 -8.03 -29.09
C SER A 78 -4.56 -8.59 -30.29
N LEU A 79 -3.23 -8.50 -30.29
CA LEU A 79 -2.41 -9.03 -31.37
C LEU A 79 -2.53 -10.56 -31.49
N LYS A 80 -2.67 -11.27 -30.37
CA LYS A 80 -2.93 -12.72 -30.38
C LYS A 80 -4.30 -13.05 -30.98
N LYS A 81 -5.32 -12.24 -30.68
CA LYS A 81 -6.66 -12.37 -31.28
C LYS A 81 -6.61 -12.11 -32.79
N ASP A 82 -5.94 -11.05 -33.20
CA ASP A 82 -5.77 -10.67 -34.60
C ASP A 82 -5.00 -11.75 -35.37
N GLY A 83 -3.92 -12.27 -34.77
CA GLY A 83 -3.15 -13.39 -35.33
C GLY A 83 -3.98 -14.68 -35.47
N HIS A 84 -4.86 -14.96 -34.50
CA HIS A 84 -5.78 -16.10 -34.61
C HIS A 84 -6.82 -15.89 -35.72
N SER A 85 -7.37 -14.68 -35.85
CA SER A 85 -8.26 -14.33 -36.97
C SER A 85 -7.55 -14.51 -38.30
N LEU A 86 -6.36 -13.92 -38.44
CA LEU A 86 -5.56 -13.99 -39.66
C LEU A 86 -5.23 -15.44 -40.01
N LYS A 87 -4.88 -16.27 -39.03
CA LYS A 87 -4.63 -17.70 -39.27
C LYS A 87 -5.87 -18.42 -39.81
N ASN A 88 -7.05 -18.09 -39.31
CA ASN A 88 -8.30 -18.67 -39.80
C ASN A 88 -8.64 -18.18 -41.21
N ASP A 89 -8.40 -16.89 -41.47
CA ASP A 89 -8.63 -16.28 -42.78
C ASP A 89 -7.70 -16.90 -43.84
N VAL A 90 -6.41 -17.06 -43.52
CA VAL A 90 -5.44 -17.78 -44.37
C VAL A 90 -5.91 -19.21 -44.60
N LYS A 91 -6.33 -19.92 -43.55
CA LYS A 91 -6.83 -21.30 -43.69
C LYS A 91 -8.04 -21.37 -44.63
N ALA A 92 -8.99 -20.43 -44.52
CA ALA A 92 -10.16 -20.36 -45.38
C ALA A 92 -9.79 -20.04 -46.84
N LEU A 93 -8.75 -19.22 -47.06
CA LEU A 93 -8.26 -18.86 -48.40
C LEU A 93 -7.40 -19.94 -49.06
N THR A 94 -6.71 -20.77 -48.28
CA THR A 94 -5.93 -21.92 -48.78
C THR A 94 -6.69 -23.25 -48.66
N GLY A 95 -7.96 -23.19 -48.26
CA GLY A 95 -8.83 -24.33 -47.98
C GLY A 95 -9.54 -24.86 -49.22
N SER A 96 -10.68 -25.51 -49.02
CA SER A 96 -11.52 -25.96 -50.15
C SER A 96 -12.20 -24.78 -50.85
N GLU A 97 -12.66 -24.99 -52.08
CA GLU A 97 -13.37 -23.97 -52.86
C GLU A 97 -14.59 -23.42 -52.11
N GLU A 98 -15.31 -24.25 -51.36
CA GLU A 98 -16.44 -23.83 -50.54
C GLU A 98 -16.04 -22.90 -49.39
N GLU A 99 -14.88 -23.13 -48.76
CA GLU A 99 -14.35 -22.29 -47.71
C GLU A 99 -13.95 -20.91 -48.25
N ILE A 100 -13.34 -20.89 -49.44
CA ILE A 100 -12.97 -19.66 -50.16
C ILE A 100 -14.22 -18.86 -50.53
N LEU A 101 -15.23 -19.51 -51.11
CA LEU A 101 -16.50 -18.86 -51.49
C LEU A 101 -17.25 -18.33 -50.26
N LYS A 102 -17.23 -19.06 -49.14
CA LYS A 102 -17.83 -18.62 -47.87
C LYS A 102 -17.11 -17.38 -47.30
N PHE A 103 -15.79 -17.36 -47.40
CA PHE A 103 -14.97 -16.21 -47.00
C PHE A 103 -15.26 -14.99 -47.89
N ALA A 104 -15.25 -15.18 -49.21
CA ALA A 104 -15.54 -14.13 -50.20
C ALA A 104 -16.94 -13.52 -50.00
N ARG A 105 -17.94 -14.37 -49.73
CA ARG A 105 -19.29 -13.92 -49.39
C ARG A 105 -19.33 -13.04 -48.15
N LYS A 106 -18.65 -13.46 -47.08
CA LYS A 106 -18.68 -12.76 -45.78
C LYS A 106 -17.99 -11.40 -45.84
N LEU A 107 -16.84 -11.30 -46.51
CA LEU A 107 -16.05 -10.06 -46.53
C LEU A 107 -16.38 -9.12 -47.68
N TYR A 108 -16.74 -9.65 -48.85
CA TYR A 108 -16.87 -8.87 -50.07
C TYR A 108 -18.28 -8.95 -50.68
N GLY A 109 -19.21 -9.68 -50.05
CA GLY A 109 -20.59 -9.76 -50.52
C GLY A 109 -20.75 -10.54 -51.83
N PHE A 110 -19.84 -11.46 -52.15
CA PHE A 110 -19.99 -12.32 -53.33
C PHE A 110 -21.23 -13.22 -53.22
N SER A 111 -22.10 -13.14 -54.23
CA SER A 111 -23.27 -14.00 -54.35
C SER A 111 -22.95 -15.32 -55.07
N LYS A 112 -23.75 -16.36 -54.81
CA LYS A 112 -23.73 -17.58 -55.62
C LYS A 112 -24.49 -17.33 -56.91
N PRO A 113 -24.33 -18.20 -57.92
CA PRO A 113 -25.24 -18.23 -59.06
C PRO A 113 -26.70 -18.27 -58.56
N ASN A 114 -27.53 -17.37 -59.09
CA ASN A 114 -28.94 -17.19 -58.73
C ASN A 114 -29.22 -16.65 -57.31
N GLU A 115 -28.25 -15.99 -56.68
CA GLU A 115 -28.43 -15.29 -55.40
C GLU A 115 -28.17 -13.79 -55.58
N THR A 116 -28.99 -12.93 -54.95
CA THR A 116 -28.81 -11.47 -54.92
C THR A 116 -28.61 -11.05 -53.47
N ILE A 117 -27.47 -10.40 -53.18
CA ILE A 117 -27.14 -9.91 -51.84
C ILE A 117 -27.44 -8.42 -51.78
N PHE A 118 -28.21 -8.00 -50.77
CA PHE A 118 -28.48 -6.60 -50.48
C PHE A 118 -27.64 -6.18 -49.27
N GLN A 119 -26.73 -5.21 -49.46
CA GLN A 119 -26.03 -4.58 -48.34
C GLN A 119 -26.95 -3.51 -47.74
N ILE A 120 -27.39 -3.74 -46.50
CA ILE A 120 -28.14 -2.75 -45.74
C ILE A 120 -27.11 -1.95 -44.96
N THR A 121 -26.89 -0.70 -45.37
CA THR A 121 -26.07 0.25 -44.62
C THR A 121 -27.02 0.93 -43.63
N GLU A 122 -26.82 0.75 -42.32
CA GLU A 122 -27.51 1.51 -41.27
C GLU A 122 -27.05 2.97 -41.23
#